data_AF-A0A844GWJ9-F1
#
_entry.id   AF-A0A844GWJ9-F1
#
_cell.length_a   1.000
_cell.length_b   1.000
_cell.length_c   1.000
_cell.angle_alpha   90.00
_cell.angle_beta   90.00
_cell.angle_gamma   90.00
#
_symmetry.space_group_name_H-M   'P 1'
#
loop_
_entity.id
_entity.type
_entity.pdbx_description
1 polymer ?
#
loop_
_entity_poly.entity_id
_entity_poly.type
_entity_poly.pdbx_seq_one_letter_code
_entity_poly.pdbx_strand_id
1 'polypeptide(L)'
;MPINLCSDKAQEYFAEAQCTSDFTYTKAKLAIFCDGSVHDNPTQAEFNGIKHQDLDFLTGYKPFTFNYKQDLIEQVNFLKYLLY
;
A
#
# COMPACT_ATOMS: atom_id res chain seq x y z
N MET A 1 -10.42 16.03 -13.23
CA MET A 1 -10.87 14.70 -13.70
C MET A 1 -11.42 13.94 -12.49
N PRO A 2 -12.48 13.13 -12.60
CA PRO A 2 -12.89 12.30 -11.48
C PRO A 2 -11.76 11.32 -11.14
N ILE A 3 -11.45 11.20 -9.85
CA ILE A 3 -10.42 10.28 -9.38
C ILE A 3 -11.01 8.88 -9.50
N ASN A 4 -10.42 8.06 -10.36
CA ASN A 4 -10.76 6.66 -10.44
C ASN A 4 -10.07 5.93 -9.28
N LEU A 5 -10.79 5.78 -8.17
CA LEU A 5 -10.34 4.96 -7.03
C LEU A 5 -10.45 3.46 -7.31
N CYS A 6 -10.98 3.05 -8.47
CA CYS A 6 -11.02 1.64 -8.86
C CYS A 6 -9.58 1.17 -9.10
N SER A 7 -9.07 0.34 -8.20
CA SER A 7 -7.76 -0.30 -8.34
C SER A 7 -7.71 -1.16 -9.60
N ASP A 8 -6.53 -1.27 -10.22
CA ASP A 8 -6.36 -2.13 -11.39
C ASP A 8 -6.45 -3.62 -11.00
N LYS A 9 -5.90 -3.95 -9.82
CA LYS A 9 -5.89 -5.30 -9.26
C LYS A 9 -6.13 -5.25 -7.76
N ALA A 10 -6.74 -6.31 -7.24
CA ALA A 10 -6.82 -6.58 -5.81
C ALA A 10 -6.00 -7.84 -5.50
N GLN A 11 -5.37 -7.89 -4.33
CA GLN A 11 -4.63 -9.06 -3.84
C GLN A 11 -3.49 -9.49 -4.78
N GLU A 12 -2.71 -8.53 -5.29
CA GLU A 12 -1.58 -8.83 -6.18
C GLU A 12 -0.37 -9.32 -5.39
N TYR A 13 0.15 -10.48 -5.80
CA TYR A 13 1.36 -11.05 -5.20
C TYR A 13 2.60 -10.59 -5.95
N PHE A 14 3.50 -9.93 -5.23
CA PHE A 14 4.83 -9.55 -5.69
C PHE A 14 5.81 -10.64 -5.28
N ALA A 15 6.19 -11.50 -6.23
CA ALA A 15 7.05 -12.66 -5.95
C ALA A 15 8.45 -12.24 -5.49
N GLU A 16 8.96 -11.13 -6.01
CA GLU A 16 10.28 -10.60 -5.71
C GLU A 16 10.37 -10.11 -4.26
N ALA A 17 9.35 -9.39 -3.79
CA ALA A 17 9.26 -8.86 -2.43
C ALA A 17 8.55 -9.81 -1.44
N GLN A 18 8.08 -10.97 -1.94
CA GLN A 18 7.37 -11.99 -1.17
C GLN A 18 6.20 -11.44 -0.34
N CYS A 19 5.41 -10.54 -0.93
CA CYS A 19 4.26 -9.92 -0.26
C CYS A 19 3.05 -9.81 -1.19
N THR A 20 1.86 -9.78 -0.60
CA THR A 20 0.59 -9.53 -1.30
C THR A 20 0.07 -8.17 -0.91
N SER A 21 -0.17 -7.28 -1.87
CA SER A 21 -0.84 -6.00 -1.64
C SER A 21 -2.35 -6.18 -1.62
N ASP A 22 -3.09 -5.33 -0.91
CA ASP A 22 -4.55 -5.36 -0.95
C ASP A 22 -5.09 -4.83 -2.27
N PHE A 23 -4.47 -3.76 -2.78
CA PHE A 23 -4.80 -3.15 -4.07
C PHE A 23 -3.54 -2.68 -4.78
N THR A 24 -3.57 -2.65 -6.11
CA THR A 24 -2.48 -2.11 -6.93
C THR A 24 -2.99 -1.14 -7.97
N TYR A 25 -2.26 -0.03 -8.15
CA TYR A 25 -2.39 0.91 -9.25
C TYR A 25 -1.14 0.82 -10.13
N THR A 26 -1.26 0.16 -11.27
CA THR A 26 -0.16 -0.14 -12.19
C THR A 26 0.41 1.11 -12.86
N LYS A 27 -0.45 2.07 -13.23
CA LYS A 27 -0.01 3.33 -13.86
C LYS A 27 0.83 4.19 -12.92
N ALA A 28 0.41 4.29 -11.66
CA ALA A 28 1.11 5.06 -10.64
C ALA A 28 2.25 4.27 -9.98
N LYS A 29 2.38 2.97 -10.30
CA LYS A 29 3.25 2.01 -9.60
C LYS A 29 3.08 2.10 -8.09
N LEU A 30 1.84 1.96 -7.64
CA LEU A 30 1.49 2.07 -6.22
C LEU A 30 0.86 0.76 -5.74
N ALA A 31 1.35 0.23 -4.63
CA ALA A 31 0.81 -0.96 -3.96
C ALA A 31 0.23 -0.53 -2.60
N ILE A 32 -1.06 -0.78 -2.40
CA ILE A 32 -1.81 -0.39 -1.22
C ILE A 32 -1.87 -1.56 -0.24
N PHE A 33 -1.62 -1.27 1.02
CA PHE A 33 -1.77 -2.18 2.15
C PHE A 33 -2.75 -1.57 3.16
N CYS A 34 -3.70 -2.34 3.64
CA CYS A 34 -4.66 -1.93 4.66
C CYS A 34 -4.28 -2.56 5.99
N ASP A 35 -3.65 -1.77 6.86
CA ASP A 35 -3.25 -2.25 8.18
C ASP A 35 -4.47 -2.21 9.12
N GLY A 36 -5.06 -3.38 9.38
CA GLY A 36 -6.17 -3.57 10.30
C GLY A 36 -5.74 -3.66 11.78
N SER A 37 -6.71 -3.59 12.70
CA SER A 37 -6.47 -3.66 14.16
C SER A 37 -5.87 -4.96 14.67
N VAL A 38 -5.79 -5.98 13.82
CA VAL A 38 -5.20 -7.29 14.12
C VAL A 38 -3.66 -7.26 14.13
N HIS A 39 -3.07 -6.13 13.70
CA HIS A 39 -1.62 -5.96 13.50
C HIS A 39 -0.91 -5.14 14.59
N ASP A 40 -1.51 -4.94 15.76
CA ASP A 40 -0.94 -4.20 16.90
C ASP A 40 0.32 -4.84 17.54
N ASN A 41 0.92 -5.84 16.90
CA ASN A 41 2.14 -6.48 17.37
C ASN A 41 3.39 -5.71 16.86
N PRO A 42 4.25 -5.20 17.74
CA PRO A 42 5.38 -4.33 17.35
C PRO A 42 6.36 -5.00 16.38
N THR A 43 6.49 -6.32 16.43
CA THR A 43 7.32 -7.09 15.49
C THR A 43 6.80 -6.98 14.06
N GLN A 44 5.49 -6.92 13.84
CA GLN A 44 4.90 -6.80 12.50
C GLN A 44 5.15 -5.42 11.87
N ALA A 45 5.25 -4.35 12.66
CA ALA A 45 5.56 -3.02 12.14
C ALA A 45 6.97 -2.95 11.52
N GLU A 46 7.97 -3.55 12.18
CA GLU A 46 9.34 -3.64 11.66
C GLU A 46 9.41 -4.54 10.41
N PHE A 47 8.72 -5.69 10.43
CA PHE A 47 8.63 -6.57 9.26
C PHE A 47 7.91 -5.91 8.08
N ASN A 48 6.87 -5.12 8.32
CA ASN A 48 6.16 -4.38 7.29
C ASN A 48 7.07 -3.29 6.70
N GLY A 49 7.83 -2.57 7.53
CA GLY A 49 8.79 -1.56 7.07
C GLY A 49 9.86 -2.12 6.14
N ILE A 50 10.45 -3.28 6.49
CA ILE A 50 11.45 -3.96 5.65
C ILE A 50 10.82 -4.43 4.33
N LYS A 51 9.67 -5.11 4.38
CA LYS A 51 8.96 -5.58 3.18
C LYS A 51 8.54 -4.45 2.23
N HIS A 52 8.19 -3.30 2.78
CA HIS A 52 7.84 -2.11 2.01
C HIS A 52 9.04 -1.51 1.28
N GLN A 53 10.21 -1.42 1.94
CA GLN A 53 11.44 -0.99 1.27
C GLN A 53 11.87 -1.97 0.17
N ASP A 54 11.76 -3.27 0.45
CA ASP A 54 12.07 -4.31 -0.53
C ASP A 54 11.12 -4.25 -1.73
N LEU A 55 9.83 -3.97 -1.52
CA LEU A 55 8.86 -3.82 -2.60
C LEU A 55 9.23 -2.71 -3.59
N ASP A 56 9.53 -1.51 -3.09
CA ASP A 56 9.91 -0.38 -3.96
C ASP A 56 11.22 -0.69 -4.70
N PHE A 57 12.23 -1.19 -4.00
CA PHE A 57 13.52 -1.49 -4.61
C PHE A 57 13.45 -2.62 -5.64
N LEU A 58 12.71 -3.70 -5.37
CA LEU A 58 12.70 -4.90 -6.21
C LEU A 58 11.69 -4.83 -7.36
N THR A 59 10.59 -4.09 -7.19
CA THR A 59 9.48 -4.06 -8.17
C THR A 59 9.24 -2.68 -8.76
N GLY A 60 9.78 -1.63 -8.14
CA GLY A 60 9.50 -0.24 -8.48
C GLY A 60 8.09 0.23 -8.09
N TYR A 61 7.34 -0.58 -7.32
CA TYR A 61 6.06 -0.19 -6.75
C TYR A 61 6.25 0.47 -5.39
N LYS A 62 5.75 1.69 -5.26
CA LYS A 62 5.75 2.40 -3.99
C LYS A 62 4.67 1.80 -3.07
N PRO A 63 5.02 1.40 -1.84
CA PRO A 63 4.04 0.97 -0.85
C PRO A 63 3.29 2.18 -0.29
N PHE A 64 1.98 2.04 -0.11
CA PHE A 64 1.15 2.98 0.64
C PHE A 64 0.28 2.20 1.63
N THR A 65 0.35 2.56 2.90
CA THR A 65 -0.38 1.83 3.95
C THR A 65 -1.48 2.70 4.53
N PHE A 66 -2.71 2.19 4.52
CA PHE A 66 -3.79 2.74 5.35
C PHE A 66 -3.61 2.27 6.78
N ASN A 67 -3.39 3.21 7.70
CA ASN A 67 -3.30 2.99 9.12
C ASN A 67 -4.65 3.31 9.78
N TYR A 68 -5.30 2.31 10.38
CA TYR A 68 -6.61 2.47 11.03
C TYR A 68 -6.61 3.41 12.24
N LYS A 69 -5.44 3.73 12.80
CA LYS A 69 -5.30 4.70 13.91
C LYS A 69 -5.22 6.15 13.42
N GLN A 70 -5.05 6.37 12.12
CA GLN A 70 -4.99 7.70 11.51
C GLN A 70 -6.32 8.06 10.84
N ASP A 71 -6.54 9.35 10.58
CA ASP A 71 -7.76 9.81 9.91
C ASP A 71 -7.83 9.24 8.49
N LEU A 72 -8.95 8.58 8.17
CA LEU A 72 -9.12 7.92 6.88
C LEU A 72 -9.24 8.92 5.73
N ILE A 73 -9.88 10.07 5.96
CA ILE A 73 -10.12 11.08 4.91
C ILE A 73 -8.81 11.75 4.53
N GLU A 74 -7.95 12.08 5.50
CA GLU A 74 -6.61 12.60 5.26
C GLU A 74 -5.77 11.62 4.42
N GLN A 75 -5.77 10.34 4.80
CA GLN A 75 -5.05 9.30 4.07
C GLN A 75 -5.58 9.12 2.65
N VAL A 76 -6.91 9.13 2.46
CA VAL A 76 -7.53 9.09 1.12
C VAL A 76 -7.14 10.32 0.30
N ASN A 77 -7.12 11.51 0.90
CA ASN A 77 -6.71 12.74 0.19
C ASN A 77 -5.23 12.71 -0.20
N PHE A 78 -4.37 12.15 0.63
CA PHE A 78 -2.98 11.94 0.28
C PHE A 78 -2.79 10.88 -0.82
N LEU A 79 -3.50 9.75 -0.73
CA LEU A 79 -3.52 8.75 -1.79
C LEU A 79 -3.96 9.35 -3.13
N LYS A 80 -5.01 10.19 -3.10
CA LYS A 80 -5.46 10.92 -4.29
C LYS A 80 -4.34 11.74 -4.92
N TYR A 81 -3.54 12.45 -4.12
CA TYR A 81 -2.39 13.22 -4.62
C TYR A 81 -1.33 12.32 -5.27
N LEU A 82 -1.07 11.13 -4.71
CA LEU A 82 -0.10 10.18 -5.29
C LEU A 82 -0.56 9.55 -6.61
N LEU A 83 -1.86 9.52 -6.89
CA LEU A 83 -2.42 8.95 -8.11
C LEU A 83 -2.48 9.93 -9.31
N TYR A 84 -2.10 11.20 -9.10
CA TYR A 84 -2.00 12.23 -10.15
C TYR A 84 -0.57 12.38 -10.69
#